data_AF-A0A3D3SYY5-F1
#
_entry.id   AF-A0A3D3SYY5-F1
#
_cell.length_a   1.000
_cell.length_b   1.000
_cell.length_c   1.000
_cell.angle_alpha   90.00
_cell.angle_beta   90.00
_cell.angle_gamma   90.00
#
_symmetry.space_group_name_H-M   'P 1'
#
loop_
_entity.id
_entity.type
_entity.pdbx_description
1 polymer ?
#
loop_
_entity_poly.entity_id
_entity_poly.type
_entity_poly.pdbx_seq_one_letter_code
_entity_poly.pdbx_strand_id
1 'polypeptide(L)'
;RTFNRQKSFFGSGCVAHVSMAHPVCSRLGDHLQEAARQLDLPVVRGGTYLVMEGPQFSSLAESELYRSWGCDVIGMTNMPEAKLAREAELCYASVAMVTDYDCWHPDHDHVTVDQIIGVLSSNAEKGRSLVKSVSPRVQNDNHAKDCSCRTSLSYAL
;
A
#
# COMPACT_ATOMS: atom_id res chain seq x y z
N ARG A 1 -3.78 9.16 10.31
CA ARG A 1 -3.11 10.07 9.34
C ARG A 1 -1.64 10.26 9.74
N THR A 2 -0.74 10.58 8.81
CA THR A 2 0.66 10.95 9.14
C THR A 2 0.93 12.45 8.93
N PHE A 3 1.60 13.09 9.88
CA PHE A 3 1.92 14.51 9.89
C PHE A 3 3.42 14.81 9.94
N ASN A 4 4.25 14.00 10.62
CA ASN A 4 5.63 14.38 10.98
C ASN A 4 6.73 13.95 9.97
N ARG A 5 6.35 13.34 8.86
CA ARG A 5 7.30 12.77 7.88
C ARG A 5 7.56 13.76 6.75
N GLN A 6 8.76 13.75 6.16
CA GLN A 6 9.02 14.48 4.91
C GLN A 6 8.21 13.85 3.76
N LYS A 7 7.45 14.66 3.02
CA LYS A 7 6.43 14.15 2.08
C LYS A 7 6.61 14.58 0.63
N SER A 8 7.67 15.33 0.34
CA SER A 8 7.97 15.83 -0.99
C SER A 8 9.48 15.96 -1.19
N PHE A 9 9.94 15.70 -2.41
CA PHE A 9 11.28 16.03 -2.90
C PHE A 9 11.40 17.50 -3.31
N PHE A 10 10.26 18.18 -3.50
CA PHE A 10 10.19 19.58 -3.90
C PHE A 10 10.19 20.50 -2.67
N GLY A 11 10.81 21.67 -2.81
CA GLY A 11 11.08 22.57 -1.69
C GLY A 11 11.16 24.04 -2.12
N SER A 12 11.87 24.87 -1.34
CA SER A 12 11.99 26.30 -1.62
C SER A 12 12.81 26.54 -2.90
N GLY A 13 12.12 26.64 -4.04
CA GLY A 13 12.72 26.88 -5.36
C GLY A 13 12.03 26.15 -6.51
N CYS A 14 11.26 25.10 -6.22
CA CYS A 14 10.47 24.36 -7.19
C CYS A 14 9.28 23.73 -6.45
N VAL A 15 8.05 24.02 -6.89
CA VAL A 15 6.82 23.51 -6.27
C VAL A 15 6.15 22.59 -7.26
N ALA A 16 5.86 21.35 -6.84
CA ALA A 16 5.11 20.41 -7.66
C ALA A 16 3.76 20.07 -7.02
N HIS A 17 2.69 20.11 -7.79
CA HIS A 17 1.34 19.70 -7.42
C HIS A 17 0.96 18.38 -8.12
N VAL A 18 1.64 17.30 -7.73
CA VAL A 18 1.37 15.98 -8.31
C VAL A 18 0.01 15.45 -7.86
N SER A 19 -0.83 15.07 -8.82
CA SER A 19 -2.13 14.48 -8.54
C SER A 19 -2.00 13.18 -7.75
N MET A 20 -2.82 13.08 -6.70
CA MET A 20 -2.92 11.92 -5.79
C MET A 20 -4.29 11.24 -5.86
N ALA A 21 -5.13 11.56 -6.86
CA ALA A 21 -6.46 10.98 -7.03
C ALA A 21 -6.41 9.44 -7.10
N HIS A 22 -5.37 8.91 -7.78
CA HIS A 22 -5.04 7.49 -7.81
C HIS A 22 -3.58 7.31 -7.38
N PRO A 23 -3.33 7.05 -6.08
CA PRO A 23 -1.98 7.06 -5.51
C PRO A 23 -1.10 5.88 -5.95
N VAL A 24 -1.71 4.84 -6.50
CA VAL A 24 -1.04 3.61 -6.95
C VAL A 24 -1.24 3.38 -8.45
N CYS A 25 -0.31 2.67 -9.06
CA CYS A 25 -0.31 2.28 -10.45
C CYS A 25 -1.26 1.10 -10.67
N SER A 26 -2.39 1.35 -11.36
CA SER A 26 -3.37 0.30 -11.70
C SER A 26 -2.73 -0.84 -12.49
N ARG A 27 -1.93 -0.51 -13.52
CA ARG A 27 -1.21 -1.50 -14.35
C ARG A 27 -0.32 -2.44 -13.52
N LEU A 28 0.44 -1.90 -12.58
CA LEU A 28 1.28 -2.73 -11.69
C LEU A 28 0.41 -3.59 -10.77
N GLY A 29 -0.71 -3.05 -10.30
CA GLY A 29 -1.71 -3.83 -9.59
C GLY A 29 -2.26 -5.00 -10.42
N ASP A 30 -2.45 -4.84 -11.73
CA ASP A 30 -2.97 -5.90 -12.61
C ASP A 30 -1.98 -7.07 -12.71
N HIS A 31 -0.69 -6.75 -12.84
CA HIS A 31 0.37 -7.75 -12.79
C HIS A 31 0.39 -8.49 -11.45
N LEU A 32 0.23 -7.77 -10.33
CA LEU A 32 0.16 -8.36 -8.99
C LEU A 32 -1.05 -9.29 -8.83
N GLN A 33 -2.22 -8.86 -9.29
CA GLN A 33 -3.45 -9.65 -9.20
C GLN A 33 -3.35 -10.95 -10.00
N GLU A 34 -2.83 -10.87 -11.23
CA GLU A 34 -2.65 -12.05 -12.06
C GLU A 34 -1.59 -12.99 -11.49
N ALA A 35 -0.47 -12.46 -10.98
CA ALA A 35 0.55 -13.26 -10.30
C ALA A 35 0.01 -13.96 -9.04
N ALA A 36 -0.84 -13.28 -8.26
CA ALA A 36 -1.49 -13.85 -7.09
C ALA A 36 -2.47 -14.97 -7.48
N ARG A 37 -3.25 -14.78 -8.55
CA ARG A 37 -4.18 -15.79 -9.08
C ARG A 37 -3.43 -17.06 -9.52
N GLN A 38 -2.27 -16.92 -10.15
CA GLN A 38 -1.45 -18.06 -10.54
C GLN A 38 -0.90 -18.86 -9.37
N LEU A 39 -0.69 -18.20 -8.23
CA LEU A 39 -0.21 -18.83 -6.99
C LEU A 39 -1.35 -19.30 -6.09
N ASP A 40 -2.61 -19.19 -6.55
CA ASP A 40 -3.82 -19.51 -5.78
C ASP A 40 -3.86 -18.76 -4.41
N LEU A 41 -3.35 -17.52 -4.40
CA LEU A 41 -3.35 -16.71 -3.19
C LEU A 41 -4.71 -16.00 -3.05
N PRO A 42 -5.34 -16.05 -1.86
CA PRO A 42 -6.54 -15.26 -1.60
C PRO A 42 -6.17 -13.78 -1.56
N VAL A 43 -6.66 -13.02 -2.53
CA VAL A 43 -6.38 -11.58 -2.65
C VAL A 43 -7.64 -10.79 -2.95
N VAL A 44 -7.74 -9.61 -2.36
CA VAL A 44 -8.75 -8.60 -2.70
C VAL A 44 -8.06 -7.52 -3.54
N ARG A 45 -8.65 -7.18 -4.69
CA ARG A 45 -8.14 -6.09 -5.52
C ARG A 45 -8.84 -4.78 -5.14
N GLY A 46 -8.02 -3.76 -4.86
CA GLY A 46 -8.51 -2.45 -4.45
C GLY A 46 -8.46 -2.30 -2.93
N GLY A 47 -9.34 -1.45 -2.42
CA GLY A 47 -9.40 -1.11 -1.00
C GLY A 47 -8.71 0.20 -0.65
N THR A 48 -9.15 0.78 0.46
CA THR A 48 -8.73 2.06 1.01
C THR A 48 -7.81 1.80 2.20
N TYR A 49 -6.54 2.15 2.02
CA TYR A 49 -5.54 2.06 3.10
C TYR A 49 -5.53 3.35 3.92
N LEU A 50 -5.80 3.23 5.22
CA LEU A 50 -5.58 4.30 6.18
C LEU A 50 -4.18 4.23 6.75
N VAL A 51 -3.41 5.30 6.55
CA VAL A 51 -2.11 5.48 7.20
C VAL A 51 -2.27 6.25 8.52
N MET A 52 -1.72 5.72 9.61
CA MET A 52 -1.55 6.43 10.88
C MET A 52 -0.08 6.69 11.19
N GLU A 53 0.20 7.57 12.16
CA GLU A 53 1.58 7.94 12.50
C GLU A 53 2.31 6.82 13.25
N GLY A 54 1.63 6.15 14.18
CA GLY A 54 2.26 5.26 15.16
C GLY A 54 3.03 6.04 16.24
N PRO A 55 3.78 5.36 17.13
CA PRO A 55 4.02 3.90 17.16
C PRO A 55 2.90 3.10 17.84
N GLN A 56 1.99 3.74 18.58
CA GLN A 56 0.87 3.04 19.21
C GLN A 56 -0.16 2.61 18.17
N PHE A 57 -0.81 1.47 18.41
CA PHE A 57 -2.00 1.05 17.68
C PHE A 57 -3.20 1.96 18.00
N SER A 58 -4.24 1.85 17.17
CA SER A 58 -5.49 2.57 17.37
C SER A 58 -6.16 2.17 18.69
N SER A 59 -6.84 3.11 19.31
CA SER A 59 -7.92 2.80 20.26
C SER A 59 -9.14 2.22 19.54
N LEU A 60 -10.02 1.53 20.26
CA LEU A 60 -11.28 1.00 19.71
C LEU A 60 -12.12 2.09 19.04
N ALA A 61 -12.20 3.27 19.65
CA ALA A 61 -12.94 4.41 19.11
C ALA A 61 -12.35 4.89 17.77
N GLU A 62 -11.02 4.89 17.63
CA GLU A 62 -10.37 5.21 16.36
C GLU A 62 -10.63 4.14 15.31
N SER A 63 -10.53 2.87 15.68
CA SER A 63 -10.80 1.75 14.76
C SER A 63 -12.22 1.81 14.19
N GLU A 64 -13.23 2.02 15.03
CA GLU A 64 -14.63 2.19 14.60
C GLU A 64 -14.84 3.45 13.75
N LEU A 65 -14.18 4.57 14.09
CA LEU A 65 -14.22 5.77 13.28
C LEU A 65 -13.67 5.50 11.87
N TYR A 66 -12.53 4.83 11.75
CA TYR A 66 -11.91 4.54 10.45
C TYR A 66 -12.72 3.57 9.60
N ARG A 67 -13.38 2.59 10.22
CA ARG A 67 -14.35 1.71 9.57
C ARG A 67 -15.55 2.49 9.03
N SER A 68 -16.04 3.47 9.80
CA SER A 68 -17.15 4.34 9.35
C SER A 68 -16.79 5.17 8.12
N TRP A 69 -15.49 5.41 7.85
CA TRP A 69 -15.01 6.08 6.64
C TRP A 69 -14.86 5.14 5.44
N GLY A 70 -15.15 3.85 5.60
CA GLY A 70 -14.95 2.84 4.56
C GLY A 70 -13.48 2.51 4.30
N CYS A 71 -12.62 2.62 5.32
CA CYS A 71 -11.24 2.14 5.21
C CYS A 71 -11.20 0.62 5.38
N ASP A 72 -10.49 -0.06 4.48
CA ASP A 72 -10.43 -1.53 4.46
C ASP A 72 -9.26 -2.08 5.28
N VAL A 73 -8.13 -1.36 5.26
CA VAL A 73 -6.92 -1.74 5.99
C VAL A 73 -6.28 -0.52 6.63
N ILE A 74 -5.62 -0.73 7.76
CA ILE A 74 -4.86 0.30 8.48
C ILE A 74 -3.40 -0.11 8.59
N GLY A 75 -2.50 0.87 8.57
CA GLY A 75 -1.12 0.67 8.97
C GLY A 75 -0.34 1.97 9.00
N MET A 76 0.98 1.88 8.97
CA MET A 76 1.85 3.01 9.31
C MET A 76 2.86 3.40 8.22
N THR A 77 2.82 2.82 7.00
CA THR A 77 3.96 2.96 6.05
C THR A 77 3.62 3.49 4.65
N ASN A 78 2.43 3.20 4.10
CA ASN A 78 2.10 3.57 2.70
C ASN A 78 2.15 5.08 2.38
N MET A 79 2.18 5.95 3.40
CA MET A 79 2.38 7.38 3.25
C MET A 79 3.55 7.82 4.14
N PRO A 80 4.53 8.58 3.63
CA PRO A 80 4.54 9.28 2.33
C PRO A 80 5.04 8.47 1.13
N GLU A 81 5.28 7.16 1.26
CA GLU A 81 5.90 6.34 0.20
C GLU A 81 5.20 6.46 -1.17
N ALA A 82 3.86 6.36 -1.22
CA ALA A 82 3.11 6.51 -2.47
C ALA A 82 3.23 7.91 -3.10
N LYS A 83 3.34 8.97 -2.27
CA LYS A 83 3.55 10.35 -2.77
C LYS A 83 4.93 10.50 -3.39
N LEU A 84 5.95 10.07 -2.66
CA LEU A 84 7.33 10.18 -3.10
C LEU A 84 7.56 9.36 -4.37
N ALA A 85 6.98 8.16 -4.47
CA ALA A 85 7.08 7.37 -5.69
C ALA A 85 6.45 8.07 -6.91
N ARG A 86 5.32 8.77 -6.71
CA ARG A 86 4.68 9.55 -7.78
C ARG A 86 5.47 10.80 -8.15
N GLU A 87 6.09 11.48 -7.18
CA GLU A 87 7.00 12.59 -7.47
C GLU A 87 8.28 12.14 -8.18
N ALA A 88 8.75 10.92 -7.93
CA ALA A 88 9.89 10.32 -8.62
C ALA A 88 9.52 9.67 -9.97
N GLU A 89 8.27 9.82 -10.43
CA GLU A 89 7.74 9.21 -11.67
C GLU A 89 7.89 7.67 -11.72
N LEU A 90 7.81 7.01 -10.56
CA LEU A 90 7.91 5.57 -10.41
C LEU A 90 6.51 4.92 -10.41
N CYS A 91 6.41 3.77 -11.08
CA CYS A 91 5.23 2.91 -10.96
C CYS A 91 5.24 2.25 -9.57
N TYR A 92 4.31 2.65 -8.70
CA TYR A 92 4.19 2.15 -7.34
C TYR A 92 2.88 1.41 -7.12
N ALA A 93 2.92 0.28 -6.42
CA ALA A 93 1.75 -0.44 -5.93
C ALA A 93 2.07 -1.04 -4.57
N SER A 94 1.07 -1.18 -3.71
CA SER A 94 1.21 -1.77 -2.38
C SER A 94 0.38 -3.05 -2.30
N VAL A 95 0.96 -4.09 -1.70
CA VAL A 95 0.27 -5.33 -1.35
C VAL A 95 0.17 -5.37 0.17
N ALA A 96 -1.01 -5.05 0.71
CA ALA A 96 -1.25 -5.11 2.13
C ALA A 96 -1.51 -6.56 2.55
N MET A 97 -0.69 -7.08 3.45
CA MET A 97 -0.87 -8.42 4.02
C MET A 97 -1.52 -8.26 5.38
N VAL A 98 -2.78 -8.68 5.48
CA VAL A 98 -3.56 -8.57 6.73
C VAL A 98 -2.93 -9.49 7.78
N THR A 99 -2.55 -8.90 8.91
CA THR A 99 -1.92 -9.60 10.05
C THR A 99 -2.89 -9.81 11.21
N ASP A 100 -3.83 -8.90 11.35
CA ASP A 100 -4.78 -8.82 12.44
C ASP A 100 -5.98 -7.98 11.99
N TYR A 101 -7.02 -7.98 12.82
CA TYR A 101 -8.23 -7.21 12.56
C TYR A 101 -8.21 -5.83 13.22
N ASP A 102 -7.08 -5.30 13.68
CA ASP A 102 -7.06 -4.15 14.61
C ASP A 102 -7.96 -4.40 15.84
N CYS A 103 -8.14 -3.41 16.71
CA CYS A 103 -8.84 -3.60 17.97
C CYS A 103 -10.38 -3.60 17.90
N TRP A 104 -11.00 -3.48 16.71
CA TRP A 104 -12.47 -3.51 16.57
C TRP A 104 -13.07 -4.91 16.70
N HIS A 105 -12.30 -5.96 16.40
CA HIS A 105 -12.84 -7.31 16.43
C HIS A 105 -13.04 -7.76 17.89
N PRO A 106 -14.21 -8.30 18.27
CA PRO A 106 -14.50 -8.71 19.65
C PRO A 106 -13.47 -9.70 20.22
N ASP A 107 -12.89 -10.55 19.37
CA ASP A 107 -11.87 -11.52 19.76
C ASP A 107 -10.42 -10.97 19.74
N HIS A 108 -10.23 -9.66 19.52
CA HIS A 108 -8.88 -9.07 19.43
C HIS A 108 -8.06 -9.26 20.72
N ASP A 109 -8.71 -9.20 21.88
CA ASP A 109 -8.07 -9.43 23.19
C ASP A 109 -7.55 -10.87 23.38
N HIS A 110 -7.86 -11.77 22.44
CA HIS A 110 -7.40 -13.16 22.44
C HIS A 110 -6.26 -13.42 21.45
N VAL A 111 -5.84 -12.40 20.69
CA VAL A 111 -4.71 -12.51 19.75
C VAL A 111 -3.40 -12.43 20.51
N THR A 112 -2.60 -13.49 20.47
CA THR A 112 -1.28 -13.53 21.11
C THR A 112 -0.18 -13.01 20.18
N VAL A 113 0.92 -12.52 20.74
CA VAL A 113 2.11 -12.09 19.97
C VAL A 113 2.62 -13.23 19.06
N ASP A 114 2.60 -14.48 19.55
CA ASP A 114 3.03 -15.64 18.77
C ASP A 114 2.13 -15.89 17.54
N GLN A 115 0.81 -15.69 17.67
CA GLN A 115 -0.11 -15.79 16.54
C GLN A 115 0.18 -14.70 15.49
N ILE A 116 0.44 -13.47 15.92
CA ILE A 116 0.81 -12.36 15.02
C ILE A 116 2.11 -12.70 14.27
N ILE A 117 3.14 -13.18 14.97
CA ILE A 117 4.43 -13.58 14.37
C ILE A 117 4.23 -14.73 13.37
N GLY A 118 3.36 -15.70 13.69
CA GLY A 118 3.02 -16.80 12.79
C GLY A 118 2.37 -16.30 11.49
N VAL A 119 1.38 -15.41 11.60
CA VAL A 119 0.71 -14.79 10.44
C VAL A 119 1.70 -13.97 9.61
N LEU A 120 2.56 -13.16 10.26
CA LEU A 120 3.61 -12.38 9.61
C LEU A 120 4.56 -13.26 8.80
N SER A 121 5.02 -14.37 9.39
CA SER A 121 5.96 -15.29 8.75
C SER A 121 5.33 -15.98 7.53
N SER A 122 4.09 -16.46 7.67
CA SER A 122 3.32 -17.04 6.56
C SER A 122 3.11 -16.02 5.42
N ASN A 123 2.77 -14.79 5.78
CA ASN A 123 2.60 -13.70 4.82
C ASN A 123 3.91 -13.34 4.12
N ALA A 124 5.04 -13.34 4.82
CA ALA A 124 6.36 -13.09 4.24
C ALA A 124 6.76 -14.13 3.17
N GLU A 125 6.40 -15.40 3.36
CA GLU A 125 6.60 -16.44 2.34
C GLU A 125 5.73 -16.21 1.11
N LYS A 126 4.43 -15.95 1.30
CA LYS A 126 3.51 -15.61 0.20
C LYS A 126 3.99 -14.39 -0.57
N GLY A 127 4.45 -13.36 0.13
CA GLY A 127 5.04 -12.15 -0.44
C GLY A 127 6.25 -12.43 -1.31
N ARG A 128 7.19 -13.24 -0.82
CA ARG A 128 8.37 -13.65 -1.59
C ARG A 128 7.98 -14.40 -2.86
N SER A 129 7.03 -15.31 -2.77
CA SER A 129 6.51 -16.05 -3.94
C SER A 129 5.82 -15.12 -4.94
N LEU A 130 5.02 -14.16 -4.46
CA LEU A 130 4.35 -13.17 -5.29
C LEU A 130 5.36 -12.29 -6.04
N VAL A 131 6.39 -11.79 -5.37
CA VAL A 131 7.46 -10.99 -5.99
C VAL A 131 8.17 -11.77 -7.10
N LYS A 132 8.50 -13.04 -6.84
CA LYS A 132 9.11 -13.92 -7.86
C LYS A 132 8.18 -14.12 -9.07
N SER A 133 6.89 -14.34 -8.82
CA SER A 133 5.89 -14.55 -9.87
C SER A 133 5.61 -13.31 -10.71
N VAL A 134 5.60 -12.11 -10.09
CA VAL A 134 5.30 -10.86 -10.80
C VAL A 134 6.49 -10.28 -11.56
N SER A 135 7.73 -10.54 -11.11
CA SER A 135 8.95 -10.01 -11.75
C SER A 135 9.02 -10.22 -13.27
N PRO A 136 8.86 -11.44 -13.81
CA PRO A 136 8.91 -11.65 -15.27
C PRO A 136 7.76 -10.94 -16.01
N ARG A 137 6.61 -10.71 -15.36
CA ARG A 137 5.47 -10.02 -15.97
C ARG A 137 5.77 -8.54 -16.15
N VAL A 138 6.36 -7.91 -15.13
CA VAL A 138 6.77 -6.51 -15.18
C VAL A 138 7.92 -6.30 -16.18
N GLN A 139 8.87 -7.23 -16.25
CA GLN A 139 9.98 -7.15 -17.20
C GLN A 139 9.52 -7.24 -18.67
N ASN A 140 8.52 -8.07 -18.96
CA ASN A 140 8.01 -8.27 -20.32
C ASN A 140 6.84 -7.33 -20.67
N ASP A 141 6.55 -6.33 -19.83
CA ASP A 141 5.47 -5.37 -20.04
C ASP A 141 5.88 -4.26 -21.02
N ASN A 142 5.58 -4.47 -22.31
CA ASN A 142 5.85 -3.50 -23.37
C ASN A 142 5.08 -2.17 -23.23
N HIS A 143 4.04 -2.12 -22.40
CA HIS A 143 3.24 -0.92 -22.14
C HIS A 143 3.76 -0.12 -20.95
N ALA A 144 4.83 -0.57 -20.28
CA ALA A 144 5.39 0.12 -19.13
C ALA A 144 5.84 1.56 -19.43
N LYS A 145 6.27 1.82 -20.68
CA LYS A 145 6.68 3.15 -21.17
C LYS A 145 5.51 4.13 -21.32
N ASP A 146 4.31 3.62 -21.57
CA ASP A 146 3.11 4.42 -21.83
C ASP A 146 2.35 4.75 -20.52
N CYS A 147 2.92 4.37 -19.37
CA CYS A 147 2.27 4.58 -18.08
C CYS A 147 2.31 6.04 -17.63
N SER A 148 1.15 6.58 -17.27
CA SER A 148 1.00 7.92 -16.70
C SER A 148 1.78 8.15 -15.40
N CYS A 149 2.15 7.10 -14.65
CA CYS A 149 3.03 7.24 -13.49
C CYS A 149 4.44 7.74 -13.88
N ARG A 150 4.88 7.49 -15.12
CA ARG A 150 6.20 7.91 -15.63
C ARG A 150 6.22 9.33 -16.19
N THR A 151 5.07 10.00 -16.18
CA THR A 151 4.86 11.36 -16.69
C THR A 151 4.05 12.19 -15.70
N SER A 152 4.02 11.78 -14.42
CA SER A 152 3.24 12.43 -13.37
C SER A 152 3.66 13.87 -13.10
N LEU A 153 4.87 14.27 -13.51
CA LEU A 153 5.36 15.65 -13.40
C LEU A 153 5.05 16.52 -14.61
N SER A 154 4.62 15.96 -15.75
CA SER A 154 4.48 16.72 -17.02
C SER A 154 3.53 17.92 -16.94
N TYR A 155 2.60 17.94 -15.98
CA TYR A 155 1.69 19.05 -15.72
C TYR A 155 1.62 19.42 -14.23
N ALA A 156 2.62 19.03 -13.45
CA ALA A 156 2.61 19.22 -12.00
C ALA A 156 3.59 20.30 -11.52
N LEU A 157 4.53 20.74 -12.36
CA LEU A 157 5.51 21.79 -12.07
C LEU A 157 5.00 23.18 -12.46
#